data_AF-A0A1G3Z6X5-F1
#
_entry.id   AF-A0A1G3Z6X5-F1
#
_cell.length_a   1.000
_cell.length_b   1.000
_cell.length_c   1.000
_cell.angle_alpha   90.00
_cell.angle_beta   90.00
_cell.angle_gamma   90.00
#
_symmetry.space_group_name_H-M   'P 1'
#
loop_
_entity.id
_entity.type
_entity.pdbx_description
1 polymer ?
#
loop_
_entity_poly.entity_id
_entity_poly.type
_entity_poly.pdbx_seq_one_letter_code
_entity_poly.pdbx_strand_id
1 'polypeptide(L)'
;MNEIEIGLGEKEVNEIAEQLRLFLSGVTTYKDIMGLQDSHLETIYSMAYDFYRSNKFDKAEELFKGLCLLNPRCHKFWMGLAACVQMQKRFDKAMEVYGFAIAVEAMNPAPFLYIADCALGLKNLEGAIASLNLGCEVMESTNTHTTKHKALYDKAKQRLSVLEGLEKSKEIL
;
A
#
# COMPACT_ATOMS: atom_id res chain seq x y z
N MET A 1 44.63 4.51 -11.28
CA MET A 1 43.16 4.39 -11.18
C MET A 1 42.92 2.92 -10.93
N ASN A 2 42.80 2.51 -9.66
CA ASN A 2 42.78 1.10 -9.30
C ASN A 2 41.46 0.50 -9.78
N GLU A 3 41.57 -0.44 -10.72
CA GLU A 3 40.50 -1.35 -11.07
C GLU A 3 40.10 -2.09 -9.79
N ILE A 4 38.83 -2.03 -9.44
CA ILE A 4 38.24 -2.94 -8.47
C ILE A 4 38.20 -4.28 -9.21
N GLU A 5 39.22 -5.12 -9.04
CA GLU A 5 39.11 -6.55 -9.36
C GLU A 5 38.07 -7.14 -8.41
N ILE A 6 36.81 -7.06 -8.82
CA ILE A 6 35.73 -7.83 -8.22
C ILE A 6 36.12 -9.27 -8.56
N GLY A 7 36.56 -10.05 -7.57
CA GLY A 7 37.07 -11.43 -7.73
C GLY A 7 36.00 -12.45 -8.14
N LEU A 8 35.08 -12.05 -9.02
CA LEU A 8 34.00 -12.84 -9.59
C LEU A 8 34.41 -13.30 -10.98
N GLY A 9 34.19 -14.56 -11.29
CA GLY A 9 34.42 -15.08 -12.64
C GLY A 9 33.44 -14.46 -13.65
N GLU A 10 33.83 -14.39 -14.93
CA GLU A 10 32.98 -13.84 -16.02
C GLU A 10 31.57 -14.46 -16.04
N LYS A 11 31.47 -15.76 -15.77
CA LYS A 11 30.19 -16.48 -15.65
C LYS A 11 29.32 -15.96 -14.50
N GLU A 12 29.91 -15.73 -13.34
CA GLU A 12 29.20 -15.23 -12.15
C GLU A 12 28.72 -13.79 -12.36
N VAL A 13 29.55 -12.96 -12.99
CA VAL A 13 29.17 -11.58 -13.39
C VAL A 13 27.97 -11.60 -14.32
N ASN A 14 27.97 -12.48 -15.33
CA ASN A 14 26.86 -12.61 -16.28
C ASN A 14 25.57 -13.09 -15.61
N GLU A 15 25.66 -14.05 -14.67
CA GLU A 15 24.49 -14.53 -13.91
C GLU A 15 23.88 -13.42 -13.03
N ILE A 16 24.72 -12.65 -12.32
CA ILE A 16 24.26 -11.51 -11.51
C ILE A 16 23.62 -10.43 -12.38
N ALA A 17 24.25 -10.10 -13.51
CA ALA A 17 23.73 -9.09 -14.44
C ALA A 17 22.35 -9.48 -14.98
N GLU A 18 22.15 -10.76 -15.31
CA GLU A 18 20.86 -11.24 -15.80
C GLU A 18 19.79 -11.22 -14.70
N GLN A 19 20.11 -11.65 -13.48
CA GLN A 19 19.18 -11.54 -12.35
C GLN A 19 18.78 -10.10 -12.07
N LEU A 20 19.73 -9.15 -12.11
CA LEU A 20 19.46 -7.73 -11.94
C LEU A 20 18.57 -7.19 -13.05
N ARG A 21 18.81 -7.59 -14.31
CA ARG A 21 17.97 -7.22 -15.46
C ARG A 21 16.54 -7.72 -15.28
N LEU A 22 16.36 -8.97 -14.86
CA LEU A 22 15.05 -9.56 -14.59
C LEU A 22 14.34 -8.88 -13.41
N PHE A 23 15.09 -8.45 -12.40
CA PHE A 23 14.55 -7.74 -11.24
C PHE A 23 14.07 -6.34 -11.61
N LEU A 24 14.92 -5.56 -12.30
CA LEU A 24 14.61 -4.20 -12.74
C LEU A 24 13.48 -4.16 -13.79
N SER A 25 13.37 -5.19 -14.62
CA SER A 25 12.24 -5.34 -15.55
C SER A 25 10.94 -5.81 -14.89
N GLY A 26 10.97 -6.14 -13.59
CA GLY A 26 9.81 -6.64 -12.87
C GLY A 26 9.36 -8.01 -13.36
N VAL A 27 10.27 -8.84 -13.88
CA VAL A 27 10.00 -10.26 -14.16
C VAL A 27 10.12 -11.05 -12.86
N THR A 28 11.28 -10.95 -12.20
CA THR A 28 11.54 -11.59 -10.90
C THR A 28 11.36 -10.62 -9.75
N THR A 29 11.13 -11.13 -8.55
CA THR A 29 11.10 -10.35 -7.31
C THR A 29 12.27 -10.72 -6.39
N TYR A 30 12.51 -9.93 -5.35
CA TYR A 30 13.59 -10.23 -4.41
C TYR A 30 13.34 -11.53 -3.66
N LYS A 31 12.07 -11.90 -3.38
CA LYS A 31 11.76 -13.22 -2.81
C LYS A 31 12.21 -14.36 -3.72
N ASP A 32 12.10 -14.22 -5.04
CA ASP A 32 12.43 -15.27 -6.00
C ASP A 32 13.96 -15.44 -6.09
N ILE A 33 14.70 -14.33 -6.09
CA ILE A 33 16.18 -14.32 -6.01
C ILE A 33 16.67 -15.01 -4.74
N MET A 34 15.99 -14.77 -3.62
CA MET A 34 16.31 -15.38 -2.32
C MET A 34 15.77 -16.81 -2.15
N GLY A 35 15.09 -17.37 -3.16
CA GLY A 35 14.48 -18.71 -3.10
C GLY A 35 13.33 -18.85 -2.08
N LEU A 36 12.73 -17.72 -1.67
CA LEU A 36 11.67 -17.69 -0.67
C LEU A 36 10.31 -18.03 -1.27
N GLN A 37 9.69 -19.06 -0.71
CA GLN A 37 8.31 -19.45 -1.02
C GLN A 37 7.28 -18.46 -0.44
N ASP A 38 6.10 -18.38 -1.06
CA ASP A 38 5.00 -17.53 -0.60
C ASP A 38 4.57 -17.85 0.83
N SER A 39 4.63 -19.11 1.25
CA SER A 39 4.33 -19.54 2.63
C SER A 39 5.25 -18.90 3.68
N HIS A 40 6.50 -18.59 3.34
CA HIS A 40 7.40 -17.86 4.23
C HIS A 40 6.93 -16.42 4.42
N LEU A 41 6.52 -15.76 3.32
CA LEU A 41 6.00 -14.40 3.36
C LEU A 41 4.66 -14.36 4.11
N GLU A 42 3.79 -15.35 3.94
CA GLU A 42 2.54 -15.47 4.72
C GLU A 42 2.82 -15.61 6.22
N THR A 43 3.84 -16.36 6.60
CA THR A 43 4.24 -16.50 8.02
C THR A 43 4.68 -15.14 8.59
N ILE A 44 5.51 -14.40 7.84
CA ILE A 44 5.94 -13.05 8.23
C ILE A 44 4.74 -12.09 8.29
N TYR A 45 3.81 -12.20 7.36
CA TYR A 45 2.57 -11.41 7.33
C TYR A 45 1.72 -11.66 8.57
N SER A 46 1.51 -12.91 8.97
CA SER A 46 0.78 -13.25 10.19
C SER A 46 1.45 -12.63 11.42
N MET A 47 2.78 -12.70 11.53
CA MET A 47 3.51 -12.06 12.62
C MET A 47 3.37 -10.54 12.62
N ALA A 48 3.48 -9.89 11.45
CA ALA A 48 3.29 -8.45 11.31
C ALA A 48 1.87 -8.03 11.73
N TYR A 49 0.88 -8.81 11.32
CA TYR A 49 -0.52 -8.59 11.70
C TYR A 49 -0.76 -8.77 13.20
N ASP A 50 -0.10 -9.74 13.85
CA ASP A 50 -0.18 -9.91 15.30
C ASP A 50 0.45 -8.75 16.06
N PHE A 51 1.59 -8.24 15.59
CA PHE A 51 2.16 -7.00 16.14
C PHE A 51 1.21 -5.82 15.96
N TYR A 52 0.60 -5.68 14.78
CA TYR A 52 -0.37 -4.62 14.51
C TYR A 52 -1.57 -4.69 15.46
N ARG A 53 -2.19 -5.87 15.62
CA ARG A 53 -3.31 -6.08 16.55
C ARG A 53 -2.94 -5.84 18.00
N SER A 54 -1.68 -6.04 18.36
CA SER A 54 -1.14 -5.77 19.69
C SER A 54 -0.71 -4.31 19.88
N ASN A 55 -1.07 -3.41 18.97
CA ASN A 55 -0.67 -1.99 18.94
C ASN A 55 0.84 -1.75 18.91
N LYS A 56 1.64 -2.75 18.53
CA LYS A 56 3.09 -2.65 18.36
C LYS A 56 3.43 -2.23 16.94
N PHE A 57 2.99 -1.04 16.56
CA PHE A 57 3.01 -0.57 15.17
C PHE A 57 4.42 -0.43 14.58
N ASP A 58 5.42 -0.08 15.38
CA ASP A 58 6.81 0.03 14.90
C ASP A 58 7.35 -1.32 14.43
N LYS A 59 7.10 -2.39 15.22
CA LYS A 59 7.51 -3.76 14.88
C LYS A 59 6.74 -4.30 13.67
N ALA A 60 5.44 -3.99 13.60
CA ALA A 60 4.63 -4.37 12.46
C ALA A 60 5.11 -3.69 11.17
N GLU A 61 5.43 -2.39 11.25
CA GLU A 61 5.97 -1.62 10.14
C GLU A 61 7.29 -2.20 9.61
N GLU A 62 8.22 -2.58 10.49
CA GLU A 62 9.49 -3.22 10.10
C GLU A 62 9.25 -4.48 9.25
N LEU A 63 8.34 -5.36 9.71
CA LEU A 63 8.01 -6.57 8.98
C LEU A 63 7.28 -6.28 7.66
N PHE A 64 6.33 -5.33 7.64
CA PHE A 64 5.64 -4.96 6.42
C PHE A 64 6.57 -4.29 5.40
N LYS A 65 7.56 -3.49 5.82
CA LYS A 65 8.61 -2.99 4.92
C LYS A 65 9.39 -4.12 4.28
N GLY A 66 9.80 -5.12 5.08
CA GLY A 66 10.46 -6.32 4.58
C GLY A 66 9.60 -7.07 3.56
N LEU A 67 8.31 -7.24 3.84
CA LEU A 67 7.37 -7.88 2.91
C LEU A 67 7.22 -7.11 1.59
N CYS A 68 7.13 -5.79 1.65
CA CYS A 68 7.05 -4.94 0.44
C CYS A 68 8.35 -5.02 -0.38
N LEU A 69 9.52 -5.11 0.26
CA LEU A 69 10.79 -5.31 -0.42
C LEU A 69 10.86 -6.69 -1.09
N LEU A 70 10.45 -7.73 -0.36
CA LEU A 70 10.48 -9.12 -0.83
C LEU A 70 9.53 -9.32 -2.02
N ASN A 71 8.32 -8.78 -1.93
CA ASN A 71 7.34 -8.85 -2.99
C ASN A 71 6.54 -7.53 -3.10
N PRO A 72 7.00 -6.58 -3.93
CA PRO A 72 6.34 -5.29 -4.10
C PRO A 72 5.02 -5.39 -4.89
N ARG A 73 4.68 -6.57 -5.42
CA ARG A 73 3.45 -6.80 -6.21
C ARG A 73 2.28 -7.28 -5.36
N CYS A 74 2.45 -7.39 -4.04
CA CYS A 74 1.40 -7.88 -3.15
C CYS A 74 0.67 -6.72 -2.46
N HIS A 75 -0.57 -6.46 -2.88
CA HIS A 75 -1.37 -5.33 -2.40
C HIS A 75 -1.53 -5.30 -0.87
N LYS A 76 -1.77 -6.45 -0.24
CA LYS A 76 -1.98 -6.52 1.23
C LYS A 76 -0.75 -6.13 2.04
N PHE A 77 0.46 -6.25 1.49
CA PHE A 77 1.69 -5.82 2.20
C PHE A 77 1.77 -4.30 2.27
N TRP A 78 1.45 -3.62 1.17
CA TRP A 78 1.36 -2.16 1.14
C TRP A 78 0.23 -1.63 2.04
N MET A 79 -0.94 -2.29 2.03
CA MET A 79 -2.03 -1.96 2.94
C MET A 79 -1.63 -2.10 4.41
N GLY A 80 -0.95 -3.19 4.77
CA GLY A 80 -0.45 -3.40 6.13
C GLY A 80 0.59 -2.37 6.54
N LEU A 81 1.53 -2.04 5.64
CA LEU A 81 2.53 -0.98 5.88
C LEU A 81 1.84 0.37 6.12
N ALA A 82 0.94 0.77 5.22
CA ALA A 82 0.24 2.04 5.31
C ALA A 82 -0.60 2.14 6.59
N ALA A 83 -1.29 1.06 6.97
CA ALA A 83 -2.05 1.01 8.21
C ALA A 83 -1.15 1.20 9.45
N CYS A 84 0.04 0.58 9.49
CA CYS A 84 0.98 0.80 10.59
C CYS A 84 1.41 2.27 10.70
N VAL A 85 1.74 2.88 9.56
CA VAL A 85 2.15 4.29 9.48
C VAL A 85 0.99 5.22 9.88
N GLN A 86 -0.24 4.92 9.45
CA GLN A 86 -1.46 5.63 9.82
C GLN A 86 -1.73 5.56 11.33
N MET A 87 -1.60 4.37 11.93
CA MET A 87 -1.84 4.19 13.37
C MET A 87 -0.82 4.93 14.24
N GLN A 88 0.37 5.17 13.70
CA GLN A 88 1.38 6.05 14.30
C GLN A 88 1.13 7.55 14.03
N LYS A 89 0.00 7.91 13.40
CA LYS A 89 -0.42 9.29 13.07
C LYS A 89 0.49 10.03 12.08
N ARG A 90 1.32 9.30 11.33
CA ARG A 90 2.13 9.86 10.22
C ARG A 90 1.28 9.87 8.95
N PHE A 91 0.24 10.70 8.94
CA PHE A 91 -0.84 10.64 7.95
C PHE A 91 -0.39 10.98 6.53
N ASP A 92 0.49 11.96 6.38
CA ASP A 92 1.14 12.33 5.12
C ASP A 92 1.86 11.11 4.50
N LYS A 93 2.69 10.44 5.30
CA LYS A 93 3.42 9.26 4.85
C LYS A 93 2.50 8.08 4.59
N ALA A 94 1.46 7.90 5.40
CA ALA A 94 0.48 6.84 5.18
C ALA A 94 -0.22 7.00 3.83
N MET A 95 -0.59 8.23 3.44
CA MET A 95 -1.20 8.51 2.14
C MET A 95 -0.27 8.13 0.98
N GLU A 96 1.03 8.46 1.07
CA GLU A 96 2.03 8.02 0.08
C GLU A 96 2.09 6.48 -0.03
N VAL A 97 2.09 5.78 1.12
CA VAL A 97 2.17 4.32 1.14
C VAL A 97 0.90 3.68 0.59
N TYR A 98 -0.28 4.21 0.90
CA TYR A 98 -1.54 3.78 0.28
C TYR A 98 -1.53 3.99 -1.24
N GLY A 99 -0.82 5.00 -1.74
CA GLY A 99 -0.58 5.20 -3.17
C GLY A 99 0.10 4.00 -3.84
N PHE A 100 1.05 3.33 -3.17
CA PHE A 100 1.64 2.09 -3.70
C PHE A 100 0.62 0.94 -3.74
N ALA A 101 -0.28 0.85 -2.75
CA ALA A 101 -1.35 -0.16 -2.77
C ALA A 101 -2.30 0.03 -3.97
N ILE A 102 -2.60 1.29 -4.34
CA ILE A 102 -3.35 1.64 -5.55
C ILE A 102 -2.56 1.27 -6.82
N ALA A 103 -1.25 1.56 -6.86
CA ALA A 103 -0.42 1.22 -8.01
C ALA A 103 -0.37 -0.30 -8.28
N VAL A 104 -0.46 -1.13 -7.22
CA VAL A 104 -0.48 -2.58 -7.33
C VAL A 104 -1.86 -3.12 -7.74
N GLU A 105 -2.94 -2.57 -7.18
CA GLU A 105 -4.32 -2.94 -7.54
C GLU A 105 -5.20 -1.70 -7.76
N ALA A 106 -5.13 -1.12 -8.96
CA ALA A 106 -5.82 0.14 -9.27
C ALA A 106 -7.35 0.07 -9.15
N MET A 107 -7.91 -1.14 -9.31
CA MET A 107 -9.36 -1.37 -9.23
C MET A 107 -9.84 -1.69 -7.81
N ASN A 108 -8.95 -1.72 -6.82
CA ASN A 108 -9.31 -1.96 -5.43
C ASN A 108 -9.62 -0.61 -4.73
N PRO A 109 -10.85 -0.39 -4.25
CA PRO A 109 -11.24 0.89 -3.70
C PRO A 109 -10.81 1.10 -2.24
N ALA A 110 -10.32 0.06 -1.56
CA ALA A 110 -10.02 0.13 -0.14
C ALA A 110 -9.00 1.23 0.24
N PRO A 111 -7.87 1.43 -0.48
CA PRO A 111 -6.90 2.46 -0.12
C PRO A 111 -7.50 3.88 -0.06
N PHE A 112 -8.42 4.22 -0.95
CA PHE A 112 -9.04 5.55 -1.03
C PHE A 112 -9.81 5.93 0.24
N LEU A 113 -10.45 4.96 0.89
CA LEU A 113 -11.11 5.16 2.18
C LEU A 113 -10.13 5.51 3.30
N TYR A 114 -8.96 4.85 3.30
CA TYR A 114 -7.94 5.09 4.32
C TYR A 114 -7.17 6.39 4.05
N ILE A 115 -6.92 6.74 2.78
CA ILE A 115 -6.39 8.05 2.40
C ILE A 115 -7.33 9.16 2.86
N ALA A 116 -8.64 8.98 2.71
CA ALA A 116 -9.61 9.94 3.23
C ALA A 116 -9.55 10.07 4.76
N ASP A 117 -9.44 8.95 5.49
CA ASP A 117 -9.28 8.97 6.95
C ASP A 117 -7.97 9.66 7.37
N CYS A 118 -6.88 9.49 6.62
CA CYS A 118 -5.61 10.20 6.83
C CYS A 118 -5.73 11.70 6.55
N ALA A 119 -6.40 12.09 5.45
CA ALA A 119 -6.64 13.48 5.10
C ALA A 119 -7.47 14.20 6.18
N LEU A 120 -8.49 13.54 6.73
CA LEU A 120 -9.24 14.03 7.90
C LEU A 120 -8.35 14.18 9.14
N GLY A 121 -7.43 13.24 9.38
CA GLY A 121 -6.40 13.34 10.43
C GLY A 121 -5.51 14.58 10.28
N LEU A 122 -5.27 15.03 9.04
CA LEU A 122 -4.56 16.27 8.70
C LEU A 122 -5.47 17.51 8.66
N LYS A 123 -6.76 17.37 8.99
CA LYS A 123 -7.79 18.42 8.84
C LYS A 123 -7.98 18.91 7.40
N ASN A 124 -7.54 18.12 6.42
CA ASN A 124 -7.73 18.39 5.00
C ASN A 124 -9.06 17.78 4.54
N LEU A 125 -10.14 18.57 4.67
CA LEU A 125 -11.49 18.14 4.30
C LEU A 125 -11.62 17.93 2.78
N GLU A 126 -11.11 18.86 1.98
CA GLU A 126 -11.12 18.80 0.52
C GLU A 126 -10.44 17.52 0.01
N GLY A 127 -9.25 17.21 0.54
CA GLY A 127 -8.51 15.99 0.19
C GLY A 127 -9.24 14.71 0.59
N ALA A 128 -9.97 14.72 1.70
CA ALA A 128 -10.78 13.58 2.10
C ALA A 128 -11.96 13.34 1.14
N ILE A 129 -12.66 14.41 0.76
CA ILE A 129 -13.77 14.37 -0.21
C ILE A 129 -13.26 13.88 -1.57
N ALA A 130 -12.16 14.48 -2.07
CA ALA A 130 -11.54 14.09 -3.33
C ALA A 130 -11.17 12.60 -3.37
N SER A 131 -10.55 12.08 -2.30
CA SER A 131 -10.19 10.66 -2.20
C SER A 131 -11.42 9.75 -2.20
N LEU A 132 -12.48 10.11 -1.47
CA LEU A 132 -13.73 9.32 -1.45
C LEU A 132 -14.43 9.31 -2.81
N ASN A 133 -14.41 10.43 -3.53
CA ASN A 133 -14.95 10.52 -4.90
C ASN A 133 -14.22 9.56 -5.84
N LEU A 134 -12.88 9.60 -5.86
CA LEU A 134 -12.07 8.68 -6.66
C LEU A 134 -12.34 7.21 -6.28
N GLY A 135 -12.46 6.90 -4.99
CA GLY A 135 -12.84 5.57 -4.53
C GLY A 135 -14.20 5.11 -5.07
N CYS A 136 -15.20 6.00 -5.08
CA CYS A 136 -16.53 5.71 -5.64
C CYS A 136 -16.48 5.48 -7.15
N GLU A 137 -15.75 6.30 -7.90
CA GLU A 137 -15.58 6.15 -9.35
C GLU A 137 -14.95 4.80 -9.72
N VAL A 138 -13.96 4.34 -8.96
CA VAL A 138 -13.34 3.01 -9.12
C VAL A 138 -14.36 1.88 -8.90
N MET A 139 -15.28 2.04 -7.94
CA MET A 139 -16.31 1.03 -7.64
C MET A 139 -17.44 1.01 -8.68
N GLU A 140 -17.78 2.18 -9.22
CA GLU A 140 -18.79 2.35 -10.27
C GLU A 140 -18.28 1.77 -11.60
N SER A 141 -17.03 2.04 -11.98
CA SER A 141 -16.43 1.58 -13.24
C SER A 141 -16.21 0.06 -13.33
N THR A 142 -16.14 -0.64 -12.20
CA THR A 142 -15.79 -2.08 -12.14
C THR A 142 -16.99 -3.01 -12.07
N ASN A 143 -18.24 -2.49 -12.03
CA ASN A 143 -19.43 -3.24 -11.59
C ASN A 143 -19.26 -3.95 -10.22
N THR A 144 -18.21 -3.64 -9.44
CA THR A 144 -17.91 -4.31 -8.15
C THR A 144 -18.79 -3.82 -7.01
N HIS A 145 -19.54 -2.73 -7.22
CA HIS A 145 -20.62 -2.29 -6.34
C HIS A 145 -21.71 -3.36 -6.13
N THR A 146 -21.74 -4.42 -6.96
CA THR A 146 -22.77 -5.47 -6.89
C THR A 146 -22.42 -6.67 -5.99
N THR A 147 -21.16 -6.95 -5.66
CA THR A 147 -20.83 -8.12 -4.79
C THR A 147 -19.58 -7.99 -3.91
N LYS A 148 -18.39 -7.71 -4.46
CA LYS A 148 -17.12 -7.81 -3.69
C LYS A 148 -16.83 -6.63 -2.76
N HIS A 149 -17.14 -5.40 -3.19
CA HIS A 149 -16.78 -4.17 -2.45
C HIS A 149 -17.99 -3.32 -2.06
N LYS A 150 -19.21 -3.86 -2.15
CA LYS A 150 -20.46 -3.13 -1.83
C LYS A 150 -20.44 -2.45 -0.46
N ALA A 151 -20.00 -3.16 0.59
CA ALA A 151 -19.94 -2.57 1.93
C ALA A 151 -18.95 -1.40 2.04
N LEU A 152 -17.85 -1.44 1.29
CA LEU A 152 -16.89 -0.33 1.21
C LEU A 152 -17.49 0.85 0.44
N TYR A 153 -18.23 0.56 -0.64
CA TYR A 153 -18.96 1.56 -1.42
C TYR A 153 -19.99 2.31 -0.58
N ASP A 154 -20.86 1.58 0.12
CA ASP A 154 -21.89 2.15 0.98
C ASP A 154 -21.27 3.04 2.07
N LYS A 155 -20.17 2.57 2.68
CA LYS A 155 -19.40 3.33 3.68
C LYS A 155 -18.77 4.59 3.08
N ALA A 156 -18.23 4.52 1.86
CA ALA A 156 -17.64 5.66 1.18
C ALA A 156 -18.70 6.73 0.85
N LYS A 157 -19.84 6.34 0.26
CA LYS A 157 -20.94 7.26 -0.06
C LYS A 157 -21.54 7.91 1.19
N GLN A 158 -21.73 7.14 2.27
CA GLN A 158 -22.23 7.71 3.53
C GLN A 158 -21.27 8.76 4.08
N ARG A 159 -19.97 8.46 4.13
CA ARG A 159 -18.95 9.40 4.59
C ARG A 159 -18.89 10.64 3.71
N LEU A 160 -18.87 10.46 2.39
CA LEU A 160 -18.84 11.55 1.42
C LEU A 160 -20.00 12.52 1.63
N SER A 161 -21.24 12.01 1.74
CA SER A 161 -22.42 12.84 1.99
C SER A 161 -22.32 13.67 3.27
N VAL A 162 -21.76 13.09 4.35
CA VAL A 162 -21.53 13.82 5.60
C VAL A 162 -20.48 14.92 5.41
N LEU A 163 -19.37 14.62 4.74
CA LEU A 163 -18.27 15.58 4.55
C LEU A 163 -18.66 16.76 3.65
N GLU A 164 -19.40 16.51 2.56
CA GLU A 164 -19.93 17.55 1.68
C GLU A 164 -20.91 18.49 2.41
N GLY A 165 -21.72 17.93 3.33
CA GLY A 165 -22.60 18.74 4.19
C GLY A 165 -21.82 19.66 5.13
N LEU A 166 -20.72 19.15 5.71
CA LEU A 166 -19.83 19.95 6.55
C LEU A 166 -19.09 21.04 5.77
N GLU A 167 -18.65 20.74 4.55
CA GLU A 167 -17.96 21.69 3.66
C GLU A 167 -18.87 22.88 3.33
N LYS A 168 -20.10 22.62 2.86
CA LYS A 168 -21.10 23.66 2.59
C LYS A 168 -21.42 24.51 3.82
N SER A 169 -21.42 23.93 5.01
CA SER A 169 -21.66 24.67 6.25
C SER A 169 -20.55 25.65 6.62
N LYS A 170 -19.31 25.38 6.19
CA LYS A 170 -18.16 26.29 6.40
C LYS A 170 -18.18 27.50 5.47
N GLU A 171 -18.77 27.37 4.28
CA GLU A 171 -18.85 28.46 3.31
C GLU A 171 -19.93 29.50 3.65
N ILE A 172 -20.82 29.20 4.61
CA ILE A 172 -21.96 30.06 5.00
C ILE A 172 -21.64 30.89 6.28
N LEU A 173 -20.52 30.61 6.95
CA LEU A 173 -20.05 31.33 8.15
C LEU A 173 -18.91 32.30 7.82
#